data_AF-W2N7C2-F1
#
_entry.id   AF-W2N7C2-F1
#
_cell.length_a   1.000
_cell.length_b   1.000
_cell.length_c   1.000
_cell.angle_alpha   90.00
_cell.angle_beta   90.00
_cell.angle_gamma   90.00
#
_symmetry.space_group_name_H-M   'P 1'
#
loop_
_entity.id
_entity.type
_entity.pdbx_description
1 polymer ?
#
loop_
_entity_poly.entity_id
_entity_poly.type
_entity_poly.pdbx_seq_one_letter_code
_entity_poly.pdbx_strand_id
1 'polypeptide(L)'
;MRSSLASHLLIAAILATTSLADSTISKTATGDVVQSMSVWGAPVVASTGTNITSVKPTFGKITSKSGECVVASPTEYISEEYLDWVWEHRIGPNADTSDKANWNVMANKNFLMDKLVHNKGSINYCVRWDSSTKLSKGVASTFQGILERHFNKWNKWLEGYNCWPFTEIK
;
A
#
# COMPACT_ATOMS: atom_id res chain seq x y z
N MET A 1 -11.86 59.00 29.49
CA MET A 1 -10.52 59.43 29.04
C MET A 1 -9.51 58.35 29.37
N ARG A 2 -8.55 58.15 28.47
CA ARG A 2 -7.56 57.05 28.38
C ARG A 2 -6.80 56.74 29.69
N SER A 3 -6.49 55.45 29.88
CA SER A 3 -5.12 55.04 30.22
C SER A 3 -4.84 53.65 29.67
N SER A 4 -3.92 53.61 28.71
CA SER A 4 -3.36 52.44 28.04
C SER A 4 -2.30 51.79 28.94
N LEU A 5 -2.40 50.47 29.15
CA LEU A 5 -1.30 49.64 29.66
C LEU A 5 -1.07 48.50 28.66
N ALA A 6 0.06 48.60 27.97
CA ALA A 6 0.57 47.60 27.06
C ALA A 6 1.08 46.38 27.85
N SER A 7 0.66 45.18 27.47
CA SER A 7 1.36 43.93 27.83
C SER A 7 1.97 43.36 26.57
N HIS A 8 3.30 43.39 26.52
CA HIS A 8 4.10 42.76 25.49
C HIS A 8 3.98 41.24 25.60
N LEU A 9 3.28 40.60 24.66
CA LEU A 9 3.48 39.17 24.39
C LEU A 9 4.75 39.04 23.54
N LEU A 10 5.80 38.47 24.12
CA LEU A 10 6.91 37.90 23.35
C LEU A 10 6.37 36.68 22.59
N ILE A 11 6.22 36.80 21.28
CA ILE A 11 6.05 35.65 20.39
C ILE A 11 7.46 35.18 20.05
N ALA A 12 7.91 34.09 20.66
CA ALA A 12 9.10 33.38 20.24
C ALA A 12 8.80 32.69 18.90
N ALA A 13 9.16 33.33 17.79
CA ALA A 13 9.18 32.68 16.49
C ALA A 13 10.34 31.69 16.47
N ILE A 14 10.03 30.40 16.62
CA ILE A 14 10.97 29.32 16.30
C ILE A 14 11.13 29.35 14.78
N LEU A 15 12.19 29.99 14.29
CA LEU A 15 12.66 29.80 12.92
C LEU A 15 13.18 28.36 12.83
N ALA A 16 12.32 27.46 12.35
CA ALA A 16 12.81 26.23 11.74
C ALA A 16 13.45 26.63 10.41
N THR A 17 14.77 26.84 10.43
CA THR A 17 15.56 26.93 9.20
C THR A 17 15.52 25.55 8.54
N THR A 18 14.56 25.32 7.65
CA THR A 18 14.70 24.27 6.65
C THR A 18 15.84 24.71 5.74
N SER A 19 17.02 24.13 5.91
CA SER A 19 18.05 24.22 4.89
C SER A 19 17.43 23.72 3.59
N LEU A 20 17.50 24.55 2.55
CA LEU A 20 17.27 24.14 1.18
C LEU A 20 18.42 23.21 0.81
N ALA A 21 18.35 21.96 1.29
CA ALA A 21 19.09 20.88 0.69
C ALA A 21 18.49 20.70 -0.70
N ASP A 22 19.34 20.87 -1.71
CA ASP A 22 19.09 20.66 -3.13
C ASP A 22 18.10 19.50 -3.33
N SER A 23 16.87 19.83 -3.73
CA SER A 23 15.81 18.86 -3.92
C SER A 23 16.10 18.07 -5.19
N THR A 24 17.02 17.12 -5.10
CA THR A 24 17.18 16.08 -6.10
C THR A 24 15.84 15.36 -6.19
N ILE A 25 15.09 15.66 -7.25
CA ILE A 25 13.87 14.96 -7.60
C ILE A 25 14.26 13.50 -7.80
N SER A 26 14.02 12.66 -6.79
CA SER A 26 14.31 11.24 -6.88
C SER A 26 13.29 10.63 -7.83
N LYS A 27 13.79 10.11 -8.95
CA LYS A 27 12.98 9.38 -9.94
C LYS A 27 13.14 7.89 -9.68
N THR A 28 12.03 7.16 -9.65
CA THR A 28 12.07 5.69 -9.60
C THR A 28 12.43 5.11 -10.97
N ALA A 29 12.74 3.82 -11.05
CA ALA A 29 13.03 3.13 -12.31
C ALA A 29 11.84 3.16 -13.28
N THR A 30 10.63 3.35 -12.77
CA THR A 30 9.41 3.52 -13.57
C THR A 30 9.16 4.99 -14.00
N GLY A 31 10.06 5.90 -13.61
CA GLY A 31 10.00 7.32 -13.94
C GLY A 31 9.10 8.14 -13.01
N ASP A 32 8.63 7.57 -11.90
CA ASP A 32 7.76 8.27 -10.96
C ASP A 32 8.55 9.34 -10.20
N VAL A 33 7.92 10.50 -10.03
CA VAL A 33 8.50 11.67 -9.38
C VAL A 33 8.15 11.63 -7.90
N VAL A 34 9.13 11.35 -7.04
CA VAL A 34 8.94 11.38 -5.59
C VAL A 34 8.95 12.83 -5.10
N GLN A 35 7.85 13.26 -4.49
CA GLN A 35 7.70 14.60 -3.93
C GLN A 35 8.30 14.70 -2.52
N SER A 36 8.06 13.67 -1.71
CA SER A 36 8.55 13.59 -0.34
C SER A 36 8.55 12.14 0.13
N MET A 37 9.25 11.88 1.22
CA MET A 37 9.08 10.64 1.99
C MET A 37 8.11 10.92 3.12
N SER A 38 7.12 10.05 3.30
CA SER A 38 6.26 10.11 4.48
C SER A 38 7.07 9.84 5.75
N VAL A 39 6.53 10.24 6.89
CA VAL A 39 7.08 9.95 8.23
C VAL A 39 7.29 8.44 8.44
N TRP A 40 6.58 7.63 7.67
CA TRP A 40 6.61 6.17 7.72
C TRP A 40 7.33 5.56 6.51
N GLY A 41 8.31 6.26 5.91
CA GLY A 41 9.24 5.67 4.95
C GLY A 41 8.67 5.28 3.57
N ALA A 42 7.37 5.48 3.32
CA ALA A 42 6.78 5.34 1.99
C ALA A 42 6.87 6.66 1.21
N PRO A 43 7.24 6.67 -0.07
CA PRO A 43 7.29 7.89 -0.88
C PRO A 43 5.89 8.39 -1.21
N VAL A 44 5.74 9.70 -1.17
CA VAL A 44 4.60 10.42 -1.72
C VAL A 44 4.96 10.81 -3.15
N VAL A 45 4.26 10.22 -4.11
CA VAL A 45 4.52 10.42 -5.55
C VAL A 45 3.73 11.64 -6.05
N ALA A 46 4.43 12.64 -6.61
CA ALA A 46 3.81 13.83 -7.22
C ALA A 46 3.19 13.52 -8.59
N SER A 47 3.84 12.66 -9.37
CA SER A 47 3.34 12.23 -10.68
C SER A 47 3.92 10.88 -11.06
N THR A 48 3.09 10.03 -11.66
CA THR A 48 3.54 8.74 -12.22
C THR A 48 4.12 8.93 -13.61
N GLY A 49 5.34 8.43 -13.83
CA GLY A 49 6.07 8.55 -15.10
C GLY A 49 5.66 7.51 -16.15
N THR A 50 4.94 6.46 -15.75
CA THR A 50 4.55 5.36 -16.64
C THR A 50 3.06 5.27 -16.87
N ASN A 51 2.69 4.93 -18.11
CA ASN A 51 1.35 4.46 -18.43
C ASN A 51 1.18 3.09 -17.75
N ILE A 52 0.45 3.06 -16.63
CA ILE A 52 0.23 1.91 -15.70
C ILE A 52 -0.27 0.60 -16.37
N THR A 53 -0.54 0.66 -17.68
CA THR A 53 -0.97 -0.45 -18.51
C THR A 53 0.17 -1.35 -19.00
N SER A 54 1.43 -0.89 -19.05
CA SER A 54 2.54 -1.63 -19.68
C SER A 54 3.70 -2.05 -18.75
N VAL A 55 3.78 -1.54 -17.52
CA VAL A 55 4.87 -1.90 -16.60
C VAL A 55 4.65 -3.30 -16.05
N LYS A 56 5.60 -4.20 -16.30
CA LYS A 56 5.64 -5.51 -15.66
C LYS A 56 6.16 -5.35 -14.22
N PRO A 57 5.43 -5.86 -13.21
CA PRO A 57 5.94 -5.93 -11.84
C PRO A 57 7.33 -6.55 -11.78
N THR A 58 8.21 -5.95 -10.98
CA THR A 58 9.51 -6.55 -10.63
C THR A 58 9.54 -6.82 -9.13
N PHE A 59 10.23 -7.88 -8.72
CA PHE A 59 10.35 -8.25 -7.32
C PHE A 59 11.44 -7.47 -6.57
N GLY A 60 12.09 -6.51 -7.22
CA GLY A 60 13.31 -5.89 -6.70
C GLY A 60 14.52 -6.83 -6.81
N LYS A 61 15.34 -6.89 -5.77
CA LYS A 61 16.57 -7.67 -5.76
C LYS A 61 16.27 -9.09 -5.26
N ILE A 62 16.29 -10.06 -6.16
CA ILE A 62 16.10 -11.48 -5.79
C ILE A 62 17.23 -11.94 -4.86
N THR A 63 16.86 -12.52 -3.73
CA THR A 63 17.75 -13.03 -2.67
C THR A 63 17.72 -14.56 -2.56
N SER A 64 16.68 -15.22 -3.10
CA SER A 64 16.59 -16.68 -3.18
C SER A 64 17.66 -17.28 -4.09
N LYS A 65 18.07 -18.53 -3.82
CA LYS A 65 18.97 -19.26 -4.71
C LYS A 65 18.24 -19.71 -5.99
N SER A 66 19.01 -20.03 -7.02
CA SER A 66 18.47 -20.62 -8.24
C SER A 66 17.77 -21.95 -7.94
N GLY A 67 16.56 -22.11 -8.44
CA GLY A 67 15.73 -23.31 -8.21
C GLY A 67 14.88 -23.28 -6.93
N GLU A 68 15.02 -22.27 -6.08
CA GLU A 68 14.15 -22.06 -4.90
C GLU A 68 12.97 -21.13 -5.20
N CYS A 69 12.02 -21.06 -4.28
CA CYS A 69 10.95 -20.07 -4.33
C CYS A 69 11.52 -18.65 -4.37
N VAL A 70 11.01 -17.81 -5.26
CA VAL A 70 11.53 -16.45 -5.42
C VAL A 70 11.24 -15.63 -4.17
N VAL A 71 12.28 -15.23 -3.45
CA VAL A 71 12.20 -14.18 -2.44
C VAL A 71 13.12 -13.05 -2.83
N ALA A 72 12.75 -11.83 -2.47
CA ALA A 72 13.45 -10.64 -2.92
C ALA A 72 13.30 -9.50 -1.93
N SER A 73 14.31 -8.63 -1.94
CA SER A 73 14.34 -7.38 -1.19
C SER A 73 13.81 -6.23 -2.07
N PRO A 74 12.96 -5.34 -1.52
CA PRO A 74 12.51 -4.16 -2.24
C PRO A 74 13.70 -3.28 -2.63
N THR A 75 13.72 -2.81 -3.88
CA THR A 75 14.74 -1.86 -4.37
C THR A 75 14.19 -0.45 -4.49
N GLU A 76 12.88 -0.29 -4.38
CA GLU A 76 12.17 0.98 -4.56
C GLU A 76 10.97 1.06 -3.62
N TYR A 77 10.50 2.28 -3.38
CA TYR A 77 9.31 2.64 -2.59
C TYR A 77 9.30 2.28 -1.10
N ILE A 78 10.04 1.27 -0.65
CA ILE A 78 10.00 0.83 0.73
C ILE A 78 11.32 0.20 1.13
N SER A 79 11.76 0.42 2.37
CA SER A 79 12.93 -0.24 2.95
C SER A 79 12.52 -1.51 3.70
N GLU A 80 13.46 -2.48 3.80
CA GLU A 80 13.27 -3.67 4.64
C GLU A 80 13.08 -3.29 6.12
N GLU A 81 13.85 -2.32 6.62
CA GLU A 81 13.70 -1.80 7.99
C GLU A 81 12.27 -1.34 8.29
N TYR A 82 11.61 -0.72 7.31
CA TYR A 82 10.21 -0.29 7.49
C TYR A 82 9.23 -1.47 7.39
N LEU A 83 9.48 -2.46 6.54
CA LEU A 83 8.69 -3.70 6.51
C LEU A 83 8.78 -4.45 7.84
N ASP A 84 9.99 -4.57 8.40
CA ASP A 84 10.24 -5.17 9.71
C ASP A 84 9.51 -4.39 10.80
N TRP A 85 9.59 -3.06 10.78
CA TRP A 85 8.85 -2.22 11.73
C TRP A 85 7.33 -2.47 11.66
N VAL A 86 6.75 -2.53 10.45
CA VAL A 86 5.32 -2.83 10.26
C VAL A 86 4.99 -4.22 10.81
N TRP A 87 5.82 -5.23 10.52
CA TRP A 87 5.63 -6.56 11.07
C TRP A 87 5.63 -6.53 12.61
N GLU A 88 6.65 -5.96 13.23
CA GLU A 88 6.83 -5.92 14.69
C GLU A 88 5.70 -5.17 15.40
N HIS A 89 5.20 -4.09 14.82
CA HIS A 89 4.27 -3.17 15.52
C HIS A 89 2.82 -3.34 15.09
N ARG A 90 2.51 -4.01 13.97
CA ARG A 90 1.15 -4.04 13.40
C ARG A 90 0.62 -5.44 13.11
N ILE A 91 1.45 -6.42 12.78
CA ILE A 91 0.99 -7.72 12.27
C ILE A 91 1.46 -8.89 13.14
N GLY A 92 2.73 -8.89 13.51
CA GLY A 92 3.40 -10.00 14.16
C GLY A 92 2.82 -10.34 15.54
N PRO A 93 3.16 -11.51 16.08
CA PRO A 93 2.60 -12.02 17.33
C PRO A 93 2.90 -11.13 18.55
N ASN A 94 3.91 -10.27 18.45
CA ASN A 94 4.37 -9.38 19.53
C ASN A 94 3.88 -7.94 19.38
N ALA A 95 3.09 -7.63 18.34
CA ALA A 95 2.55 -6.30 18.12
C ALA A 95 1.63 -5.88 19.28
N ASP A 96 1.71 -4.62 19.71
CA ASP A 96 0.83 -4.08 20.76
C ASP A 96 -0.64 -4.19 20.32
N THR A 97 -1.47 -4.86 21.11
CA THR A 97 -2.90 -5.10 20.84
C THR A 97 -3.81 -4.14 21.60
N SER A 98 -3.25 -3.21 22.38
CA SER A 98 -4.02 -2.25 23.16
C SER A 98 -4.77 -1.25 22.27
N ASP A 99 -5.89 -0.73 22.76
CA ASP A 99 -6.69 0.29 22.05
C ASP A 99 -5.95 1.62 21.82
N LYS A 100 -4.75 1.77 22.40
CA LYS A 100 -3.86 2.93 22.21
C LYS A 100 -2.94 2.75 21.00
N ALA A 101 -2.62 1.50 20.65
CA ALA A 101 -1.85 1.19 19.47
C ALA A 101 -2.76 1.26 18.23
N ASN A 102 -2.38 2.10 17.28
CA ASN A 102 -3.11 2.21 16.01
C ASN A 102 -3.06 0.86 15.27
N TRP A 103 -4.18 0.14 15.28
CA TRP A 103 -4.51 -0.99 14.41
C TRP A 103 -3.50 -2.14 14.39
N ASN A 104 -3.53 -2.97 15.44
CA ASN A 104 -3.04 -4.34 15.33
C ASN A 104 -3.97 -5.15 14.41
N VAL A 105 -3.39 -5.72 13.35
CA VAL A 105 -4.10 -6.57 12.39
C VAL A 105 -4.75 -7.74 13.12
N MET A 106 -4.03 -8.43 14.01
CA MET A 106 -4.53 -9.64 14.67
C MET A 106 -5.74 -9.43 15.60
N ALA A 107 -5.94 -8.21 16.11
CA ALA A 107 -7.09 -7.87 16.96
C ALA A 107 -8.35 -7.51 16.15
N ASN A 108 -8.22 -7.24 14.84
CA ASN A 108 -9.34 -6.81 14.02
C ASN A 108 -10.27 -7.98 13.66
N LYS A 109 -11.56 -7.79 13.94
CA LYS A 109 -12.61 -8.79 13.70
C LYS A 109 -13.31 -8.65 12.34
N ASN A 110 -12.99 -7.61 11.59
CA ASN A 110 -13.68 -7.23 10.35
C ASN A 110 -12.83 -7.51 9.09
N PHE A 111 -12.00 -8.55 9.08
CA PHE A 111 -11.33 -8.95 7.85
C PHE A 111 -12.26 -9.70 6.91
N LEU A 112 -12.17 -9.34 5.64
CA LEU A 112 -12.57 -10.18 4.54
C LEU A 112 -11.30 -10.90 4.05
N MET A 113 -11.26 -12.22 4.16
CA MET A 113 -10.12 -13.03 3.72
C MET A 113 -10.55 -13.98 2.60
N ASP A 114 -9.86 -13.88 1.47
CA ASP A 114 -10.04 -14.76 0.32
C ASP A 114 -9.21 -16.04 0.48
N LYS A 115 -9.85 -17.21 0.34
CA LYS A 115 -9.20 -18.52 0.51
C LYS A 115 -8.67 -19.09 -0.79
N LEU A 116 -7.79 -18.35 -1.48
CA LEU A 116 -7.27 -18.71 -2.81
C LEU A 116 -6.62 -20.09 -2.88
N VAL A 117 -5.77 -20.44 -1.90
CA VAL A 117 -5.08 -21.75 -1.87
C VAL A 117 -6.07 -22.90 -1.71
N HIS A 118 -7.03 -22.75 -0.78
CA HIS A 118 -8.06 -23.75 -0.54
C HIS A 118 -8.96 -23.95 -1.77
N ASN A 119 -9.30 -22.86 -2.44
CA ASN A 119 -10.18 -22.83 -3.60
C ASN A 119 -9.45 -22.97 -4.94
N LYS A 120 -8.16 -23.34 -4.92
CA LYS A 120 -7.33 -23.57 -6.13
C LYS A 120 -7.36 -22.40 -7.12
N GLY A 121 -7.24 -21.17 -6.61
CA GLY A 121 -7.19 -19.96 -7.43
C GLY A 121 -8.55 -19.39 -7.80
N SER A 122 -9.63 -19.85 -7.15
CA SER A 122 -10.97 -19.26 -7.33
C SER A 122 -11.48 -18.51 -6.08
N ILE A 123 -12.29 -17.47 -6.29
CA ILE A 123 -12.94 -16.70 -5.24
C ILE A 123 -14.46 -16.67 -5.49
N ASN A 124 -15.22 -16.87 -4.42
CA ASN A 124 -16.68 -16.77 -4.47
C ASN A 124 -17.12 -15.43 -3.90
N TYR A 125 -17.72 -14.59 -4.75
CA TYR A 125 -18.23 -13.26 -4.35
C TYR A 125 -19.75 -13.22 -4.31
N CYS A 126 -20.30 -12.71 -3.19
CA CYS A 126 -21.68 -12.27 -3.11
C CYS A 126 -21.74 -10.75 -3.28
N VAL A 127 -22.24 -10.28 -4.42
CA VAL A 127 -22.37 -8.85 -4.68
C VAL A 127 -23.70 -8.33 -4.14
N ARG A 128 -23.63 -7.41 -3.17
CA ARG A 128 -24.80 -6.66 -2.71
C ARG A 128 -25.03 -5.47 -3.63
N TRP A 129 -26.20 -5.43 -4.26
CA TRP A 129 -26.64 -4.28 -5.06
C TRP A 129 -27.40 -3.28 -4.18
N ASP A 130 -26.81 -2.12 -3.95
CA ASP A 130 -27.37 -1.08 -3.09
C ASP A 130 -27.85 0.12 -3.92
N SER A 131 -29.00 -0.05 -4.58
CA SER A 131 -29.64 0.98 -5.40
C SER A 131 -31.15 0.80 -5.38
N SER A 132 -31.89 1.90 -5.55
CA SER A 132 -33.35 1.89 -5.72
C SER A 132 -33.79 1.32 -7.08
N THR A 133 -32.87 1.20 -8.04
CA THR A 133 -33.14 0.62 -9.36
C THR A 133 -32.91 -0.89 -9.36
N LYS A 134 -33.76 -1.61 -10.10
CA LYS A 134 -33.61 -3.07 -10.27
C LYS A 134 -32.35 -3.37 -11.09
N LEU A 135 -31.48 -4.21 -10.54
CA LEU A 135 -30.32 -4.73 -11.26
C LEU A 135 -30.76 -5.50 -12.50
N SER A 136 -30.27 -5.09 -13.68
CA SER A 136 -30.52 -5.81 -14.91
C SER A 136 -29.60 -7.03 -15.02
N LYS A 137 -30.07 -8.08 -15.72
CA LYS A 137 -29.25 -9.27 -15.98
C LYS A 137 -27.96 -8.94 -16.73
N GLY A 138 -28.02 -8.00 -17.68
CA GLY A 138 -26.86 -7.59 -18.47
C GLY A 138 -25.78 -6.92 -17.63
N VAL A 139 -26.17 -6.06 -16.67
CA VAL A 139 -25.19 -5.44 -15.75
C VAL A 139 -24.63 -6.50 -14.80
N ALA A 140 -25.48 -7.35 -14.22
CA ALA A 140 -25.06 -8.43 -13.33
C ALA A 140 -24.03 -9.37 -13.98
N SER A 141 -24.19 -9.71 -15.27
CA SER A 141 -23.24 -10.57 -15.98
C SER A 141 -21.84 -9.96 -16.16
N THR A 142 -21.67 -8.64 -15.98
CA THR A 142 -20.35 -8.00 -16.10
C THR A 142 -19.50 -8.10 -14.83
N PHE A 143 -20.11 -8.40 -13.68
CA PHE A 143 -19.42 -8.32 -12.39
C PHE A 143 -18.26 -9.31 -12.27
N GLN A 144 -18.44 -10.55 -12.72
CA GLN A 144 -17.38 -11.55 -12.70
C GLN A 144 -16.14 -11.05 -13.47
N GLY A 145 -16.30 -10.62 -14.71
CA GLY A 145 -15.18 -10.15 -15.52
C GLY A 145 -14.49 -8.90 -14.94
N ILE A 146 -15.23 -8.02 -14.25
CA ILE A 146 -14.65 -6.89 -13.53
C ILE A 146 -13.80 -7.38 -12.34
N LEU A 147 -14.35 -8.28 -11.51
CA LEU A 147 -13.65 -8.84 -10.35
C LEU A 147 -12.39 -9.59 -10.78
N GLU A 148 -12.50 -10.53 -11.73
CA GLU A 148 -11.37 -11.27 -12.29
C GLU A 148 -10.28 -10.32 -12.80
N ARG A 149 -10.65 -9.27 -13.54
CA ARG A 149 -9.68 -8.27 -14.03
C ARG A 149 -8.94 -7.59 -12.88
N HIS A 150 -9.63 -7.18 -11.82
CA HIS A 150 -9.02 -6.50 -10.69
C HIS A 150 -8.11 -7.43 -9.87
N PHE A 151 -8.57 -8.64 -9.57
CA PHE A 151 -7.76 -9.63 -8.85
C PHE A 151 -6.53 -10.03 -9.65
N ASN A 152 -6.66 -10.27 -10.95
CA ASN A 152 -5.51 -10.63 -11.79
C ASN A 152 -4.50 -9.48 -11.94
N LYS A 153 -4.93 -8.21 -11.86
CA LYS A 153 -3.99 -7.08 -11.83
C LYS A 153 -3.09 -7.13 -10.60
N TRP A 154 -3.64 -7.47 -9.43
CA TRP A 154 -2.88 -7.70 -8.20
C TRP A 154 -2.07 -9.00 -8.24
N ASN A 155 -2.65 -10.09 -8.75
CA ASN A 155 -2.01 -11.40 -8.84
C ASN A 155 -0.68 -11.35 -9.61
N LYS A 156 -0.61 -10.51 -10.66
CA LYS A 156 0.61 -10.29 -11.44
C LYS A 156 1.79 -9.78 -10.61
N TRP A 157 1.55 -9.09 -9.49
CA TRP A 157 2.60 -8.65 -8.57
C TRP A 157 3.08 -9.76 -7.65
N LEU A 158 2.40 -10.91 -7.59
CA LEU A 158 2.72 -12.03 -6.71
C LEU A 158 3.19 -13.27 -7.47
N GLU A 159 2.91 -13.39 -8.77
CA GLU A 159 3.24 -14.56 -9.60
C GLU A 159 4.70 -15.02 -9.46
N GLY A 160 4.91 -16.16 -8.78
CA GLY A 160 6.24 -16.73 -8.52
C GLY A 160 6.90 -16.29 -7.22
N TYR A 161 6.48 -15.19 -6.60
CA TYR A 161 6.97 -14.79 -5.28
C TYR A 161 6.60 -15.85 -4.23
N ASN A 162 7.57 -16.29 -3.45
CA ASN A 162 7.42 -17.34 -2.45
C ASN A 162 6.66 -18.58 -2.97
N CYS A 163 6.94 -18.99 -4.21
CA CYS A 163 6.24 -20.09 -4.89
C CYS A 163 4.73 -19.90 -5.02
N TRP A 164 4.26 -18.65 -5.11
CA TRP A 164 2.86 -18.34 -5.38
C TRP A 164 2.41 -19.05 -6.68
N PRO A 165 1.42 -19.96 -6.61
CA PRO A 165 1.18 -20.93 -7.68
C PRO A 165 0.19 -20.45 -8.74
N PHE A 166 -0.44 -19.29 -8.53
CA PHE A 166 -1.54 -18.82 -9.37
C PHE A 166 -1.03 -17.82 -10.40
N THR A 167 -1.13 -18.19 -11.67
CA THR A 167 -0.93 -17.27 -12.81
C THR A 167 -2.24 -16.55 -13.18
N GLU A 168 -3.37 -17.12 -12.77
CA GLU A 168 -4.71 -16.58 -12.98
C GLU A 168 -5.59 -16.82 -11.72
N ILE A 169 -6.40 -15.83 -11.37
CA ILE A 169 -7.45 -15.92 -10.35
C ILE A 169 -8.84 -15.84 -11.02
N LYS A 170 -9.77 -16.66 -10.57
CA LYS A 170 -11.15 -16.77 -11.11
C LYS A 170 -12.20 -16.40 -10.07
#